data_AF-A0A4R6T845-F1
#
_entry.id   AF-A0A4R6T845-F1
#
_cell.length_a   1.000
_cell.length_b   1.000
_cell.length_c   1.000
_cell.angle_alpha   90.00
_cell.angle_beta   90.00
_cell.angle_gamma   90.00
#
_symmetry.space_group_name_H-M   'P 1'
#
loop_
_entity.id
_entity.type
_entity.pdbx_description
1 polymer ?
#
loop_
_entity_poly.entity_id
_entity_poly.type
_entity_poly.pdbx_seq_one_letter_code
_entity_poly.pdbx_strand_id
1 'polypeptide(L)'
;MKKLFPILVLILGLWSCQDQEGPRACGTENPIEDLAWLKNLITEIEGYSLSEYNYVVQSTYRGKTIFLVQSCCPFCSYAVPIFDCQGNSLGYIGQQDGIQPDDVKEGKVIWKPENSQCAFTQN
;
A
#
# COMPACT_ATOMS: atom_id res chain seq x y z
N MET A 1 -50.99 -39.32 14.01
CA MET A 1 -49.99 -38.86 15.01
C MET A 1 -48.69 -39.64 14.83
N LYS A 2 -47.63 -39.00 14.33
CA LYS A 2 -46.23 -39.14 14.77
C LYS A 2 -45.36 -38.27 13.85
N LYS A 3 -44.88 -37.18 14.42
CA LYS A 3 -43.93 -36.24 13.82
C LYS A 3 -42.54 -36.85 13.95
N LEU A 4 -41.78 -36.91 12.86
CA LEU A 4 -40.32 -37.06 12.90
C LEU A 4 -39.73 -36.21 11.77
N PHE A 5 -39.38 -34.98 12.11
CA PHE A 5 -38.42 -34.15 11.39
C PHE A 5 -37.03 -34.50 11.95
N PRO A 6 -36.02 -34.83 11.14
CA PRO A 6 -34.66 -34.62 11.53
C PRO A 6 -34.21 -33.24 11.01
N ILE A 7 -34.07 -32.31 11.95
CA ILE A 7 -33.45 -31.00 11.76
C ILE A 7 -31.97 -31.26 11.46
N LEU A 8 -31.61 -31.23 10.18
CA LEU A 8 -30.23 -31.08 9.73
C LEU A 8 -30.02 -29.62 9.37
N VAL A 9 -29.85 -28.76 10.38
CA VAL A 9 -29.49 -27.36 10.18
C VAL A 9 -28.14 -27.12 10.85
N LEU A 10 -27.10 -27.39 10.05
CA LEU A 10 -26.04 -26.43 9.74
C LEU A 10 -25.60 -25.53 10.91
N ILE A 11 -24.91 -26.11 11.89
CA ILE A 11 -24.04 -25.34 12.79
C ILE A 11 -22.64 -25.36 12.17
N LEU A 12 -22.50 -24.68 11.04
CA LEU A 12 -21.21 -24.14 10.64
C LEU A 12 -21.08 -22.83 11.40
N GLY A 13 -20.54 -22.93 12.61
CA GLY A 13 -20.15 -21.79 13.41
C GLY A 13 -19.22 -20.92 12.58
N LEU A 14 -19.76 -19.80 12.11
CA LEU A 14 -19.04 -18.70 11.51
C LEU A 14 -18.08 -18.15 12.57
N TRP A 15 -16.89 -18.74 12.70
CA TRP A 15 -15.72 -17.97 13.11
C TRP A 15 -15.34 -17.04 11.96
N SER A 16 -16.19 -16.04 11.74
CA SER A 16 -15.73 -14.81 11.15
C SER A 16 -14.97 -14.10 12.26
N CYS A 17 -13.64 -14.27 12.28
CA CYS A 17 -12.78 -13.29 12.94
C CYS A 17 -13.09 -11.94 12.31
N GLN A 18 -13.94 -11.15 12.97
CA GLN A 18 -13.89 -9.71 12.82
C GLN A 18 -12.80 -9.23 13.75
N ASP A 19 -11.55 -9.39 13.32
CA ASP A 19 -10.50 -8.54 13.85
C ASP A 19 -10.78 -7.15 13.30
N GLN A 20 -11.35 -6.33 14.17
CA GLN A 20 -11.62 -4.91 13.93
C GLN A 20 -10.29 -4.18 13.98
N GLU A 21 -9.52 -4.32 12.93
CA GLU A 21 -8.37 -3.47 12.64
C GLU A 21 -8.76 -2.62 11.44
N GLY A 22 -8.38 -1.34 11.45
CA GLY A 22 -8.62 -0.43 10.32
C GLY A 22 -8.18 -1.07 8.98
N PRO A 23 -8.63 -0.57 7.82
CA PRO A 23 -8.44 -1.24 6.55
C PRO A 23 -6.97 -1.66 6.35
N ARG A 24 -6.70 -2.96 6.51
CA ARG A 24 -5.35 -3.54 6.36
C ARG A 24 -4.83 -3.18 4.98
N ALA A 25 -3.59 -2.71 4.90
CA ALA A 25 -2.97 -2.32 3.65
C ALA A 25 -2.93 -3.53 2.72
N CYS A 26 -3.77 -3.57 1.69
CA CYS A 26 -3.85 -4.75 0.81
C CYS A 26 -4.14 -6.09 1.54
N GLY A 27 -4.79 -6.05 2.71
CA GLY A 27 -5.09 -7.23 3.52
C GLY A 27 -3.94 -7.73 4.41
N THR A 28 -2.82 -6.99 4.50
CA THR A 28 -1.68 -7.30 5.38
C THR A 28 -1.50 -6.23 6.47
N GLU A 29 -0.91 -6.65 7.60
CA GLU A 29 -0.48 -5.77 8.69
C GLU A 29 0.85 -5.06 8.37
N ASN A 30 1.80 -5.76 7.76
CA ASN A 30 3.10 -5.21 7.38
C ASN A 30 3.36 -5.37 5.86
N PRO A 31 2.88 -4.44 5.03
CA PRO A 31 2.99 -4.58 3.57
C PRO A 31 4.44 -4.66 3.07
N ILE A 32 5.43 -4.13 3.80
CA ILE A 32 6.85 -4.20 3.41
C ILE A 32 7.40 -5.62 3.56
N GLU A 33 6.95 -6.34 4.58
CA GLU A 33 7.39 -7.71 4.84
C GLU A 33 6.56 -8.72 4.07
N ASP A 34 5.25 -8.47 3.95
CA ASP A 34 4.27 -9.45 3.44
C ASP A 34 4.05 -9.34 1.92
N LEU A 35 4.26 -8.17 1.30
CA LEU A 35 4.16 -8.02 -0.15
C LEU A 35 5.53 -8.20 -0.79
N ALA A 36 5.78 -9.41 -1.33
CA ALA A 36 7.05 -9.76 -1.96
C ALA A 36 7.47 -8.78 -3.07
N TRP A 37 6.52 -8.29 -3.88
CA TRP A 37 6.81 -7.32 -4.94
C TRP A 37 7.30 -5.98 -4.36
N LEU A 38 6.74 -5.53 -3.24
CA LEU A 38 7.09 -4.27 -2.60
C LEU A 38 8.47 -4.37 -1.95
N LYS A 39 8.75 -5.51 -1.31
CA LYS A 39 10.07 -5.81 -0.78
C LYS A 39 11.15 -5.79 -1.87
N ASN A 40 10.87 -6.41 -3.01
CA ASN A 40 11.80 -6.40 -4.15
C ASN A 40 11.99 -4.99 -4.72
N LEU A 41 10.91 -4.21 -4.87
CA LEU A 41 10.99 -2.82 -5.31
C LEU A 41 11.86 -1.98 -4.38
N ILE A 42 11.75 -2.18 -3.07
CA ILE A 42 12.59 -1.50 -2.07
C ILE A 42 14.06 -1.87 -2.27
N THR A 43 14.37 -3.17 -2.41
CA THR A 43 15.75 -3.62 -2.68
C THR A 43 16.31 -3.06 -3.98
N GLU A 44 15.48 -2.90 -5.01
CA GLU A 44 15.88 -2.23 -6.26
C GLU A 44 16.19 -0.74 -6.03
N ILE A 45 15.34 -0.03 -5.30
CA ILE A 45 15.55 1.39 -4.97
C ILE A 45 16.85 1.59 -4.18
N GLU A 46 17.14 0.71 -3.22
CA GLU A 46 18.38 0.75 -2.42
C GLU A 46 19.64 0.63 -3.29
N GLY A 47 19.55 -0.08 -4.43
CA GLY A 47 20.64 -0.24 -5.38
C GLY A 47 20.89 0.96 -6.31
N TYR A 48 20.00 1.96 -6.34
CA TYR A 48 20.15 3.13 -7.20
C TYR A 48 21.01 4.23 -6.58
N SER A 49 21.61 5.05 -7.43
CA SER A 49 22.21 6.31 -6.99
C SER A 49 21.12 7.24 -6.44
N LEU A 50 21.45 8.02 -5.41
CA LEU A 50 20.51 8.93 -4.74
C LEU A 50 19.38 8.20 -3.99
N SER A 51 19.56 6.91 -3.66
CA SER A 51 18.58 6.13 -2.90
C SER A 51 18.23 6.79 -1.57
N GLU A 52 19.15 7.53 -0.95
CA GLU A 52 18.96 8.30 0.27
C GLU A 52 17.87 9.38 0.19
N TYR A 53 17.46 9.77 -1.02
CA TYR A 53 16.37 10.72 -1.24
C TYR A 53 15.01 10.05 -1.54
N ASN A 54 14.98 8.74 -1.71
CA ASN A 54 13.76 8.01 -2.05
C ASN A 54 13.04 7.46 -0.81
N TYR A 55 11.72 7.35 -0.89
CA TYR A 55 10.88 6.78 0.16
C TYR A 55 9.59 6.23 -0.44
N VAL A 56 8.94 5.32 0.27
CA VAL A 56 7.66 4.73 -0.15
C VAL A 56 6.55 5.24 0.75
N VAL A 57 5.48 5.71 0.11
CA VAL A 57 4.26 6.18 0.75
C VAL A 57 3.14 5.20 0.45
N GLN A 58 2.43 4.75 1.49
CA GLN A 58 1.15 4.09 1.35
C GLN A 58 0.04 5.12 1.39
N SER A 59 -0.84 5.12 0.40
CA SER A 59 -1.97 6.04 0.30
C SER A 59 -3.24 5.34 -0.18
N THR A 60 -4.31 6.10 -0.38
CA THR A 60 -5.59 5.66 -0.92
C THR A 60 -5.95 6.43 -2.18
N TYR A 61 -6.28 5.71 -3.24
CA TYR A 61 -6.85 6.25 -4.47
C TYR A 61 -8.15 5.50 -4.80
N ARG A 62 -9.26 6.23 -4.98
CA ARG A 62 -10.60 5.67 -5.23
C ARG A 62 -10.99 4.55 -4.26
N GLY A 63 -10.65 4.71 -2.98
CA GLY A 63 -10.96 3.74 -1.92
C GLY A 63 -10.08 2.48 -1.92
N LYS A 64 -9.07 2.40 -2.80
CA LYS A 64 -8.10 1.31 -2.83
C LYS A 64 -6.76 1.76 -2.29
N THR A 65 -6.06 0.86 -1.60
CA THR A 65 -4.67 1.08 -1.19
C THR A 65 -3.78 1.15 -2.42
N ILE A 66 -2.90 2.15 -2.46
CA ILE A 66 -1.85 2.31 -3.46
C ILE A 66 -0.52 2.62 -2.79
N PHE A 67 0.57 2.37 -3.51
CA PHE A 67 1.92 2.70 -3.08
C PHE A 67 2.56 3.67 -4.06
N LEU A 68 3.18 4.71 -3.52
CA LEU A 68 3.90 5.72 -4.30
C LEU A 68 5.37 5.65 -3.94
N VAL A 69 6.24 5.63 -4.94
CA VAL A 69 7.66 5.88 -4.73
C VAL A 69 7.88 7.36 -4.93
N GLN A 70 8.35 8.04 -3.89
CA GLN A 70 8.53 9.48 -3.84
C GLN A 70 10.00 9.83 -3.65
N SER A 71 10.37 11.05 -4.01
CA SER A 71 11.72 11.57 -3.84
C SER A 71 11.70 12.99 -3.30
N CYS A 72 12.55 13.30 -2.31
CA CYS A 72 12.75 14.66 -1.81
C CYS A 72 13.98 15.35 -2.43
N CYS A 73 14.59 14.77 -3.47
CA CYS A 73 15.76 15.34 -4.12
C CYS A 73 15.41 16.70 -4.75
N PRO A 74 15.99 17.83 -4.28
CA PRO A 74 15.59 19.18 -4.71
C PRO A 74 16.03 19.52 -6.14
N PHE A 75 16.98 18.75 -6.69
CA PHE A 75 17.55 18.98 -8.02
C PHE A 75 17.17 17.89 -9.03
N CYS A 76 16.30 16.96 -8.65
CA CYS A 76 15.89 15.86 -9.50
C CYS A 76 14.55 16.17 -10.17
N SER A 77 14.46 15.95 -11.49
CA SER A 77 13.18 15.79 -12.16
C SER A 77 12.71 14.36 -11.93
N TYR A 78 11.70 14.17 -11.09
CA TYR A 78 11.23 12.86 -10.66
C TYR A 78 9.77 12.65 -11.03
N ALA A 79 9.48 11.55 -11.73
CA ALA A 79 8.11 11.08 -11.93
C ALA A 79 7.78 10.11 -10.80
N VAL A 80 6.62 10.30 -10.15
CA VAL A 80 6.20 9.49 -9.00
C VAL A 80 5.41 8.28 -9.50
N PRO A 81 5.99 7.07 -9.58
CA PRO A 81 5.26 5.88 -10.01
C PRO A 81 4.27 5.45 -8.92
N ILE A 82 3.16 4.86 -9.38
CA ILE A 82 2.06 4.40 -8.53
C ILE A 82 1.85 2.92 -8.77
N PHE A 83 1.69 2.15 -7.69
CA PHE A 83 1.44 0.71 -7.73
C PHE A 83 0.18 0.34 -6.96
N ASP A 84 -0.56 -0.65 -7.45
CA ASP A 84 -1.66 -1.27 -6.72
C ASP A 84 -1.16 -2.38 -5.76
N CYS A 85 -2.09 -3.02 -5.05
CA CYS A 85 -1.79 -4.12 -4.13
C CYS A 85 -1.14 -5.35 -4.76
N GLN A 86 -1.30 -5.54 -6.06
CA GLN A 86 -0.73 -6.65 -6.81
C GLN A 86 0.63 -6.29 -7.41
N GLY A 87 1.10 -5.05 -7.21
CA GLY A 87 2.35 -4.54 -7.80
C GLY A 87 2.20 -4.09 -9.26
N ASN A 88 0.97 -3.95 -9.76
CA ASN A 88 0.77 -3.41 -11.11
C ASN A 88 1.01 -1.91 -11.10
N SER A 89 1.74 -1.41 -12.10
CA SER A 89 1.88 0.03 -12.30
C SER A 89 0.54 0.63 -12.75
N LEU A 90 0.13 1.71 -12.07
CA LEU A 90 -1.01 2.55 -12.43
C LEU A 90 -0.57 3.83 -13.17
N GLY A 91 0.69 3.90 -13.59
CA GLY A 91 1.30 5.08 -14.21
C GLY A 91 2.00 5.98 -13.20
N TYR A 92 2.06 7.27 -13.52
CA TYR A 92 2.75 8.29 -12.73
C TYR A 92 1.80 9.41 -12.30
N ILE A 93 2.04 10.01 -11.15
CA ILE A 93 1.31 11.22 -10.74
C ILE A 93 1.53 12.34 -11.77
N GLY A 94 0.45 13.06 -12.11
CA GLY A 94 0.51 14.32 -12.86
C GLY A 94 0.79 14.17 -14.36
N GLN A 95 0.83 12.96 -14.90
CA GLN A 95 0.76 12.75 -16.35
C GLN A 95 -0.65 13.10 -16.89
N GLN A 96 -0.72 13.52 -18.15
CA GLN A 96 -1.95 13.98 -18.81
C GLN A 96 -3.11 12.96 -18.72
N ASP A 97 -2.80 11.68 -18.89
CA ASP A 97 -3.77 10.57 -18.76
C ASP A 97 -3.56 9.76 -17.46
N GLY A 98 -2.75 10.30 -16.54
CA GLY A 98 -2.38 9.68 -15.28
C GLY A 98 -3.26 10.08 -14.10
N ILE A 99 -2.91 9.56 -12.92
CA ILE A 99 -3.57 9.92 -11.67
C ILE A 99 -3.16 11.33 -11.28
N GLN A 100 -4.13 12.20 -11.01
CA GLN A 100 -3.85 13.56 -10.56
C GLN A 100 -3.49 13.56 -9.07
N PRO A 101 -2.56 14.44 -8.63
CA PRO A 101 -2.19 14.52 -7.21
C PRO A 101 -3.39 14.67 -6.27
N ASP A 102 -4.37 15.50 -6.67
CA ASP A 102 -5.56 15.82 -5.87
C ASP A 102 -6.52 14.63 -5.69
N ASP A 103 -6.39 13.58 -6.51
CA ASP A 103 -7.20 12.37 -6.38
C ASP A 103 -6.62 11.38 -5.35
N VAL A 104 -5.37 11.59 -4.92
CA VAL A 104 -4.65 10.75 -3.97
C VAL A 104 -4.79 11.35 -2.58
N LYS A 105 -5.28 10.55 -1.63
CA LYS A 105 -5.39 11.00 -0.24
C LYS A 105 -4.01 11.22 0.38
N GLU A 106 -3.96 11.92 1.50
CA GLU A 106 -2.75 11.94 2.32
C GLU A 106 -2.34 10.51 2.68
N GLY A 107 -1.03 10.26 2.60
CA GLY A 107 -0.44 8.94 2.77
C GLY A 107 0.55 8.91 3.92
N LYS A 108 0.87 7.70 4.38
CA LYS A 108 1.87 7.44 5.40
C LYS A 108 3.16 6.96 4.74
N VAL A 109 4.29 7.50 5.15
CA VAL A 109 5.61 6.94 4.81
C VAL A 109 5.75 5.59 5.50
N ILE A 110 5.85 4.53 4.71
CA ILE A 110 6.01 3.17 5.24
C ILE A 110 7.46 2.72 5.18
N TRP A 111 8.24 3.21 4.21
CA TRP A 111 9.65 2.89 4.08
C TRP A 111 10.47 4.11 3.67
N LYS A 112 11.71 4.16 4.17
CA LYS A 112 12.78 5.06 3.77
C LYS A 112 14.11 4.37 4.09
N PRO A 113 15.21 4.69 3.40
CA PRO A 113 16.51 4.15 3.76
C PRO A 113 16.98 4.70 5.13
N GLU A 114 17.88 3.98 5.79
CA GLU A 114 18.41 4.37 7.10
C GLU A 114 19.11 5.73 7.06
N ASN A 115 19.86 5.99 5.99
CA ASN A 115 20.59 7.24 5.73
C ASN A 115 19.74 8.33 5.04
N SER A 116 18.41 8.23 5.11
CA SER A 116 17.52 9.14 4.38
C SER A 116 17.82 10.61 4.64
N GLN A 117 17.89 11.40 3.54
CA GLN A 117 18.08 12.86 3.58
C GLN A 117 16.76 13.62 3.63
N CYS A 118 15.62 12.91 3.57
CA CYS A 118 14.30 13.53 3.57
C CYS A 118 13.84 13.86 5.00
N ALA A 119 13.20 15.03 5.14
CA ALA A 119 12.53 15.43 6.37
C ALA A 119 11.06 15.00 6.32
N PHE A 120 10.58 14.38 7.39
CA PHE A 120 9.20 13.93 7.53
C PHE A 120 8.59 14.59 8.77
N THR A 121 7.56 15.41 8.60
CA THR A 121 6.74 15.89 9.72
C THR A 121 5.71 14.84 10.05
N GLN A 122 5.74 14.30 11.27
CA GLN A 122 4.68 13.42 11.75
C GLN A 122 3.43 14.29 12.02
N ASN A 123 2.36 14.05 11.27
CA ASN A 123 1.01 14.50 11.62
C ASN A 123 0.22 13.30 12.12
#